data_AF-A0A0B2UIS7-F1
#
_entry.id   AF-A0A0B2UIS7-F1
#
_cell.length_a   1.000
_cell.length_b   1.000
_cell.length_c   1.000
_cell.angle_alpha   90.00
_cell.angle_beta   90.00
_cell.angle_gamma   90.00
#
_symmetry.space_group_name_H-M   'P 1'
#
loop_
_entity.id
_entity.type
_entity.pdbx_description
1 polymer ?
#
loop_
_entity_poly.entity_id
_entity_poly.type
_entity_poly.pdbx_seq_one_letter_code
_entity_poly.pdbx_strand_id
1 'polypeptide(L)'
;MKIKRIIELIKRCNDQPIIFHRLYGHLAHALKSVDYLHELNDDWSRMVIYGVVRSKYANQGLEGKVMVFLKGHRPPVESSEVRLRIWIVLYYMKNRTVSQLNHMIVFELVSNFMGMTSFIDGLIISVLAIATTGPSFGAVGNKKLREECIEHLLEQVKKKNLSLMNRAMAIPCYFGHEKEPPLVVDAVMEENLMSVVILERVCFYAKFAKDSRFVKQIVPDDHMFIESLRKYINRQFMRDNVKRGCAVSECVVEDTGVFDAIRRAYGKAGNKQRFLSKVVEFVTGLDNEQ
;
A
#
# COMPACT_ATOMS: atom_id res chain seq x y z
N MET A 1 -19.20 -15.91 -16.94
CA MET A 1 -19.39 -14.59 -17.59
C MET A 1 -19.11 -13.40 -16.65
N LYS A 2 -19.70 -13.34 -15.43
CA LYS A 2 -19.47 -12.21 -14.49
C LYS A 2 -18.01 -12.08 -13.99
N ILE A 3 -17.36 -13.20 -13.61
CA ILE A 3 -15.98 -13.19 -13.07
C ILE A 3 -14.96 -12.71 -14.12
N LYS A 4 -15.00 -13.25 -15.35
CA LYS A 4 -14.13 -12.80 -16.47
C LYS A 4 -14.23 -11.29 -16.69
N ARG A 5 -15.44 -10.74 -16.69
CA ARG A 5 -15.68 -9.30 -16.83
C ARG A 5 -15.06 -8.50 -15.69
N ILE A 6 -15.13 -8.97 -14.45
CA ILE A 6 -14.50 -8.30 -13.30
C ILE A 6 -12.97 -8.30 -13.46
N ILE A 7 -12.37 -9.41 -13.87
CA ILE A 7 -10.92 -9.51 -14.12
C ILE A 7 -10.48 -8.55 -15.24
N GLU A 8 -11.25 -8.48 -16.33
CA GLU A 8 -11.00 -7.54 -17.43
C GLU A 8 -11.09 -6.08 -16.98
N LEU A 9 -12.05 -5.74 -16.13
CA LEU A 9 -12.17 -4.41 -15.54
C LEU A 9 -10.97 -4.08 -14.65
N ILE A 10 -10.55 -5.01 -13.79
CA ILE A 10 -9.35 -4.87 -12.95
C ILE A 10 -8.13 -4.54 -13.82
N LYS A 11 -7.94 -5.28 -14.92
CA LYS A 11 -6.84 -5.08 -15.87
C LYS A 11 -6.90 -3.77 -16.66
N ARG A 12 -7.96 -2.98 -16.50
CA ARG A 12 -8.14 -1.66 -17.12
C ARG A 12 -8.16 -0.51 -16.11
N CYS A 13 -7.99 -0.78 -14.81
CA CYS A 13 -8.00 0.23 -13.75
C CYS A 13 -6.68 1.01 -13.61
N ASN A 14 -6.11 1.43 -14.74
CA ASN A 14 -4.87 2.20 -14.76
C ASN A 14 -5.03 3.48 -13.93
N ASP A 15 -4.10 3.72 -13.01
CA ASP A 15 -4.06 4.89 -12.11
C ASP A 15 -5.32 5.12 -11.25
N GLN A 16 -6.16 4.10 -11.05
CA GLN A 16 -7.39 4.18 -10.25
C GLN A 16 -7.32 3.22 -9.04
N PRO A 17 -6.53 3.52 -8.00
CA PRO A 17 -6.23 2.57 -6.92
C PRO A 17 -7.46 2.19 -6.08
N ILE A 18 -8.41 3.10 -5.89
CA ILE A 18 -9.63 2.85 -5.12
C ILE A 18 -10.59 1.96 -5.91
N ILE A 19 -10.80 2.24 -7.21
CA ILE A 19 -11.60 1.40 -8.09
C ILE A 19 -10.99 0.00 -8.17
N PHE A 20 -9.67 -0.06 -8.35
CA PHE A 20 -8.91 -1.32 -8.34
C PHE A 20 -9.17 -2.12 -7.05
N HIS A 21 -9.04 -1.50 -5.88
CA HIS A 21 -9.30 -2.14 -4.58
C HIS A 21 -10.74 -2.66 -4.48
N ARG A 22 -11.73 -1.85 -4.87
CA ARG A 22 -13.14 -2.22 -4.83
C ARG A 22 -13.45 -3.41 -5.74
N LEU A 23 -12.90 -3.44 -6.95
CA LEU A 23 -13.07 -4.57 -7.87
C LEU A 23 -12.42 -5.84 -7.33
N TYR A 24 -11.24 -5.74 -6.71
CA TYR A 24 -10.61 -6.88 -6.02
C TYR A 24 -11.48 -7.40 -4.86
N GLY A 25 -12.06 -6.49 -4.06
CA GLY A 25 -12.99 -6.87 -2.98
C GLY A 25 -14.26 -7.54 -3.52
N HIS A 26 -14.83 -7.03 -4.60
CA HIS A 26 -15.99 -7.62 -5.26
C HIS A 26 -15.66 -8.99 -5.87
N LEU A 27 -14.49 -9.13 -6.49
CA LEU A 27 -14.00 -10.41 -7.02
C LEU A 27 -13.82 -11.44 -5.90
N ALA A 28 -13.22 -11.05 -4.78
CA ALA A 28 -13.08 -11.93 -3.61
C ALA A 28 -14.44 -12.42 -3.09
N HIS A 29 -15.45 -11.54 -3.05
CA HIS A 29 -16.81 -11.92 -2.67
C HIS A 29 -17.43 -12.89 -3.69
N ALA A 30 -17.33 -12.59 -4.98
CA ALA A 30 -17.89 -13.41 -6.06
C ALA A 30 -17.29 -14.83 -6.13
N LEU A 31 -16.02 -14.98 -5.73
CA LEU A 31 -15.31 -16.27 -5.75
C LEU A 31 -15.50 -17.10 -4.48
N LYS A 32 -16.12 -16.57 -3.41
CA LYS A 32 -16.46 -17.38 -2.23
C LYS A 32 -17.37 -18.56 -2.55
N SER A 33 -18.15 -18.46 -3.61
CA SER A 33 -19.17 -19.42 -4.02
C SER A 33 -18.80 -20.31 -5.21
N VAL A 34 -17.60 -20.16 -5.79
CA VAL A 34 -17.21 -20.86 -7.04
C VAL A 34 -15.72 -21.20 -7.06
N ASP A 35 -15.37 -22.46 -7.40
CA ASP A 35 -13.99 -22.82 -7.72
C ASP A 35 -13.68 -22.46 -9.18
N TYR A 36 -12.87 -21.40 -9.38
CA TYR A 36 -12.65 -20.76 -10.69
C TYR A 36 -11.25 -20.99 -11.27
N LEU A 37 -10.45 -21.87 -10.67
CA LEU A 37 -9.02 -21.99 -11.01
C LEU A 37 -8.76 -22.67 -12.36
N HIS A 38 -9.72 -23.43 -12.90
CA HIS A 38 -9.52 -24.28 -14.08
C HIS A 38 -9.79 -23.59 -15.43
N GLU A 39 -10.28 -22.35 -15.46
CA GLU A 39 -10.74 -21.69 -16.70
C GLU A 39 -9.80 -20.60 -17.27
N LEU A 40 -8.62 -20.37 -16.68
CA LEU A 40 -7.78 -19.20 -17.01
C LEU A 40 -6.44 -19.59 -17.64
N ASN A 41 -6.22 -19.11 -18.87
CA ASN A 41 -5.02 -19.40 -19.66
C ASN A 41 -3.90 -18.36 -19.49
N ASP A 42 -4.20 -17.14 -19.04
CA ASP A 42 -3.20 -16.07 -18.93
C ASP A 42 -2.71 -15.83 -17.50
N ASP A 43 -1.40 -15.60 -17.36
CA ASP A 43 -0.71 -15.46 -16.07
C ASP A 43 -1.21 -14.28 -15.24
N TRP A 44 -1.61 -13.17 -15.87
CA TRP A 44 -2.10 -11.99 -15.18
C TRP A 44 -3.49 -12.22 -14.57
N SER A 45 -4.40 -12.88 -15.28
CA SER A 45 -5.68 -13.30 -14.71
C SER A 45 -5.48 -14.29 -13.57
N ARG A 46 -4.53 -15.22 -13.71
CA ARG A 46 -4.19 -16.15 -12.63
C ARG A 46 -3.68 -15.42 -11.39
N MET A 47 -2.82 -14.41 -11.55
CA MET A 47 -2.38 -13.55 -10.43
C MET A 47 -3.54 -12.80 -9.79
N VAL A 48 -4.47 -12.25 -10.59
CA VAL A 48 -5.67 -11.57 -10.08
C VAL A 48 -6.51 -12.52 -9.21
N ILE A 49 -6.78 -13.74 -9.68
CA ILE A 49 -7.49 -14.76 -8.90
C ILE A 49 -6.72 -15.15 -7.63
N TYR A 50 -5.43 -15.44 -7.73
CA TYR A 50 -4.64 -15.81 -6.56
C TYR A 50 -4.46 -14.65 -5.56
N GLY A 51 -4.63 -13.40 -6.00
CA GLY A 51 -4.69 -12.22 -5.12
C GLY A 51 -5.96 -12.14 -4.27
N VAL A 52 -6.98 -12.96 -4.55
CA VAL A 52 -8.24 -13.00 -3.78
C VAL A 52 -8.61 -14.38 -3.25
N VAL A 53 -8.11 -15.46 -3.87
CA VAL A 53 -8.28 -16.84 -3.42
C VAL A 53 -6.96 -17.37 -2.91
N ARG A 54 -6.95 -17.87 -1.65
CA ARG A 54 -5.75 -18.46 -1.06
C ARG A 54 -5.42 -19.78 -1.74
N SER A 55 -4.29 -19.82 -2.45
CA SER A 55 -3.73 -21.07 -2.98
C SER A 55 -2.83 -21.74 -1.94
N LYS A 56 -3.00 -23.06 -1.77
CA LYS A 56 -2.12 -23.87 -0.90
C LYS A 56 -0.79 -24.25 -1.57
N TYR A 57 -0.61 -23.90 -2.85
CA TYR A 57 0.56 -24.32 -3.62
C TYR A 57 1.51 -23.16 -3.96
N ALA A 58 2.81 -23.47 -3.98
CA ALA A 58 3.82 -22.61 -4.57
C ALA A 58 3.59 -22.50 -6.09
N ASN A 59 3.70 -21.31 -6.66
CA ASN A 59 3.53 -21.11 -8.11
C ASN A 59 4.85 -20.61 -8.71
N GLN A 60 5.89 -21.45 -8.64
CA GLN A 60 7.26 -21.08 -8.99
C GLN A 60 7.40 -20.56 -10.43
N GLY A 61 6.66 -21.13 -11.38
CA GLY A 61 6.65 -20.65 -12.76
C GLY A 61 6.10 -19.23 -12.90
N LEU A 62 4.99 -18.93 -12.22
CA LEU A 62 4.43 -17.57 -12.18
C LEU A 62 5.36 -16.60 -11.46
N GLU A 63 5.91 -17.00 -10.32
CA GLU A 63 6.83 -16.18 -9.52
C GLU A 63 8.14 -15.87 -10.26
N GLY A 64 8.64 -16.80 -11.07
CA GLY A 64 9.77 -16.55 -11.98
C GLY A 64 9.46 -15.45 -13.00
N LYS A 65 8.26 -15.48 -13.61
CA LYS A 65 7.81 -14.44 -14.53
C LYS A 65 7.61 -13.09 -13.83
N VAL A 66 7.10 -13.09 -12.61
CA VAL A 66 7.00 -11.87 -11.78
C VAL A 66 8.38 -11.26 -11.54
N MET A 67 9.39 -12.08 -11.19
CA MET A 67 10.75 -11.59 -10.99
C MET A 67 11.36 -10.98 -12.26
N VAL A 68 11.17 -11.62 -13.42
CA VAL A 68 11.62 -11.07 -14.70
C VAL A 68 10.92 -9.73 -15.00
N PHE A 69 9.61 -9.68 -14.79
CA PHE A 69 8.83 -8.46 -14.97
C PHE A 69 9.34 -7.31 -14.08
N LEU A 70 9.50 -7.55 -12.77
CA LEU A 70 9.96 -6.52 -11.83
C LEU A 70 11.37 -6.01 -12.17
N LYS A 71 12.31 -6.91 -12.48
CA LYS A 71 13.67 -6.51 -12.86
C LYS A 71 13.72 -5.69 -14.14
N GLY A 72 12.86 -6.01 -15.12
CA GLY A 72 12.75 -5.27 -16.37
C GLY A 72 12.06 -3.90 -16.27
N HIS A 73 11.40 -3.62 -15.14
CA HIS A 73 10.60 -2.40 -14.95
C HIS A 73 10.91 -1.70 -13.61
N ARG A 74 12.18 -1.70 -13.20
CA ARG A 74 12.61 -0.94 -12.03
C ARG A 74 12.31 0.55 -12.23
N PRO A 75 11.98 1.30 -11.16
CA PRO A 75 11.70 2.72 -11.26
C PRO A 75 12.83 3.54 -11.90
N PRO A 76 12.52 4.68 -12.55
CA PRO A 76 11.21 5.32 -12.61
C PRO A 76 10.20 4.60 -13.53
N VAL A 77 8.97 4.37 -13.02
CA VAL A 77 7.90 3.70 -13.79
C VAL A 77 6.92 4.74 -14.32
N GLU A 78 7.03 5.05 -15.60
CA GLU A 78 6.19 6.06 -16.25
C GLU A 78 4.84 5.50 -16.71
N SER A 79 4.82 4.25 -17.17
CA SER A 79 3.62 3.61 -17.71
C SER A 79 2.61 3.23 -16.61
N SER A 80 1.38 3.72 -16.77
CA SER A 80 0.24 3.40 -15.91
C SER A 80 -0.12 1.91 -15.94
N GLU A 81 0.08 1.25 -17.08
CA GLU A 81 -0.10 -0.20 -17.22
C GLU A 81 0.91 -0.98 -16.38
N VAL A 82 2.17 -0.54 -16.36
CA VAL A 82 3.22 -1.18 -15.56
C VAL A 82 2.91 -0.98 -14.07
N ARG A 83 2.47 0.22 -13.66
CA ARG A 83 1.99 0.46 -12.28
C ARG A 83 0.83 -0.46 -11.91
N LEU A 84 -0.16 -0.62 -12.77
CA LEU A 84 -1.28 -1.54 -12.55
C LEU A 84 -0.80 -2.98 -12.38
N ARG A 85 0.13 -3.44 -13.22
CA ARG A 85 0.73 -4.79 -13.10
C ARG A 85 1.49 -4.96 -11.79
N ILE A 86 2.18 -3.93 -11.31
CA ILE A 86 2.82 -3.93 -9.98
C ILE A 86 1.75 -4.05 -8.87
N TRP A 87 0.61 -3.36 -8.98
CA TRP A 87 -0.48 -3.51 -8.01
C TRP A 87 -1.04 -4.93 -7.99
N ILE A 88 -1.23 -5.55 -9.16
CA ILE A 88 -1.66 -6.95 -9.27
C ILE A 88 -0.65 -7.89 -8.59
N VAL A 89 0.65 -7.69 -8.80
CA VAL A 89 1.71 -8.45 -8.12
C VAL A 89 1.64 -8.25 -6.61
N LEU A 90 1.45 -7.03 -6.12
CA LEU A 90 1.38 -6.74 -4.69
C LEU A 90 0.16 -7.39 -4.03
N TYR A 91 -1.01 -7.36 -4.67
CA TYR A 91 -2.20 -8.05 -4.18
C TYR A 91 -2.03 -9.57 -4.21
N TYR A 92 -1.42 -10.10 -5.27
CA TYR A 92 -1.02 -11.51 -5.34
C TYR A 92 -0.15 -11.89 -4.14
N MET A 93 0.93 -11.14 -3.88
CA MET A 93 1.86 -11.41 -2.79
C MET A 93 1.21 -11.26 -1.41
N LYS A 94 0.35 -10.24 -1.23
CA LYS A 94 -0.38 -9.98 0.03
C LYS A 94 -1.31 -11.13 0.41
N ASN A 95 -1.79 -11.90 -0.55
CA ASN A 95 -2.69 -13.03 -0.28
C ASN A 95 -1.95 -14.38 -0.10
N ARG A 96 -0.61 -14.40 -0.16
CA ARG A 96 0.19 -15.60 0.09
C ARG A 96 0.33 -15.87 1.59
N THR A 97 0.46 -17.14 1.96
CA THR A 97 0.82 -17.49 3.35
C THR A 97 2.29 -17.20 3.61
N VAL A 98 2.65 -17.00 4.88
CA VAL A 98 4.04 -16.74 5.30
C VAL A 98 5.02 -17.75 4.70
N SER A 99 4.71 -19.04 4.82
CA SER A 99 5.51 -20.15 4.30
C SER A 99 5.69 -20.17 2.77
N GLN A 100 4.79 -19.53 2.03
CA GLN A 100 4.78 -19.49 0.56
C GLN A 100 5.29 -18.17 -0.01
N LEU A 101 5.56 -17.18 0.85
CA LEU A 101 5.95 -15.85 0.40
C LEU A 101 7.31 -15.92 -0.32
N ASN A 102 7.37 -15.54 -1.59
CA ASN A 102 8.63 -15.60 -2.32
C ASN A 102 9.58 -14.48 -1.85
N HIS A 103 10.58 -14.86 -1.06
CA HIS A 103 11.61 -13.95 -0.52
C HIS A 103 12.27 -13.06 -1.59
N MET A 104 12.59 -13.58 -2.78
CA MET A 104 13.24 -12.79 -3.84
C MET A 104 12.33 -11.68 -4.37
N ILE A 105 11.03 -11.95 -4.50
CA ILE A 105 10.05 -10.94 -4.90
C ILE A 105 9.94 -9.87 -3.81
N VAL A 106 9.88 -10.27 -2.53
CA VAL A 106 9.85 -9.31 -1.41
C VAL A 106 11.09 -8.42 -1.42
N PHE A 107 12.28 -8.98 -1.60
CA PHE A 107 13.53 -8.22 -1.72
C PHE A 107 13.49 -7.20 -2.86
N GLU A 108 13.07 -7.63 -4.05
CA GLU A 108 12.99 -6.76 -5.21
C GLU A 108 12.00 -5.60 -4.98
N LEU A 109 10.83 -5.89 -4.40
CA LEU A 109 9.80 -4.89 -4.09
C LEU A 109 10.29 -3.87 -3.05
N VAL A 110 10.83 -4.32 -1.93
CA VAL A 110 11.30 -3.44 -0.84
C VAL A 110 12.46 -2.56 -1.31
N SER A 111 13.48 -3.16 -1.94
CA SER A 111 14.69 -2.44 -2.30
C SER A 111 14.46 -1.46 -3.46
N ASN A 112 13.71 -1.88 -4.49
CA ASN A 112 13.65 -1.14 -5.75
C ASN A 112 12.32 -0.42 -5.99
N PHE A 113 11.21 -0.86 -5.41
CA PHE A 113 9.88 -0.29 -5.71
C PHE A 113 9.30 0.58 -4.57
N MET A 114 9.88 0.55 -3.37
CA MET A 114 9.53 1.54 -2.33
C MET A 114 10.01 2.95 -2.69
N GLY A 115 9.17 3.93 -2.37
CA GLY A 115 9.36 5.35 -2.66
C GLY A 115 8.69 5.81 -3.96
N MET A 116 7.90 4.95 -4.62
CA MET A 116 7.21 5.32 -5.86
C MET A 116 5.96 6.17 -5.59
N THR A 117 5.05 5.66 -4.77
CA THR A 117 3.80 6.34 -4.38
C THR A 117 3.38 5.84 -3.02
N SER A 118 2.66 6.67 -2.25
CA SER A 118 2.18 6.27 -0.92
C SER A 118 1.32 5.00 -0.96
N PHE A 119 0.55 4.79 -2.03
CA PHE A 119 -0.27 3.59 -2.20
C PHE A 119 0.57 2.31 -2.41
N ILE A 120 1.57 2.37 -3.31
CA ILE A 120 2.46 1.22 -3.57
C ILE A 120 3.26 0.88 -2.31
N ASP A 121 3.81 1.88 -1.63
CA ASP A 121 4.58 1.70 -0.40
C ASP A 121 3.76 0.99 0.69
N GLY A 122 2.51 1.41 0.91
CA GLY A 122 1.62 0.78 1.88
C GLY A 122 1.31 -0.69 1.54
N LEU A 123 1.21 -1.04 0.25
CA LEU A 123 1.07 -2.42 -0.20
C LEU A 123 2.36 -3.23 0.02
N ILE A 124 3.53 -2.68 -0.29
CA ILE A 124 4.81 -3.35 -0.04
C ILE A 124 5.00 -3.62 1.46
N ILE A 125 4.72 -2.62 2.30
CA ILE A 125 4.76 -2.75 3.76
C ILE A 125 3.78 -3.83 4.24
N SER A 126 2.57 -3.87 3.68
CA SER A 126 1.58 -4.92 4.00
C SER A 126 2.10 -6.32 3.66
N VAL A 127 2.83 -6.47 2.55
CA VAL A 127 3.47 -7.75 2.17
C VAL A 127 4.59 -8.11 3.13
N LEU A 128 5.45 -7.14 3.49
CA LEU A 128 6.53 -7.34 4.45
C LEU A 128 5.99 -7.73 5.83
N ALA A 129 4.89 -7.11 6.27
CA ALA A 129 4.24 -7.40 7.55
C ALA A 129 3.82 -8.87 7.69
N ILE A 130 3.46 -9.54 6.60
CA ILE A 130 3.14 -10.98 6.60
C ILE A 130 4.38 -11.78 7.00
N ALA A 131 5.56 -11.42 6.48
CA ALA A 131 6.81 -12.09 6.78
C ALA A 131 7.28 -11.85 8.21
N THR A 132 7.12 -10.63 8.72
CA THR A 132 7.69 -10.22 10.02
C THR A 132 6.76 -10.51 11.19
N THR A 133 5.45 -10.26 11.06
CA THR A 133 4.50 -10.42 12.16
C THR A 133 3.88 -11.80 12.21
N GLY A 134 3.67 -12.44 11.06
CA GLY A 134 3.00 -13.75 10.95
C GLY A 134 3.61 -14.84 11.84
N PRO A 135 4.93 -15.08 11.81
CA PRO A 135 5.57 -16.11 12.64
C PRO A 135 5.29 -15.99 14.13
N SER A 136 5.24 -14.76 14.66
CA SER A 136 5.00 -14.50 16.08
C SER A 136 3.56 -14.76 16.52
N PHE A 137 2.63 -14.93 15.57
CA PHE A 137 1.25 -15.37 15.82
C PHE A 137 1.01 -16.82 15.41
N GLY A 138 2.06 -17.65 15.38
CA GLY A 138 1.97 -19.08 15.16
C GLY A 138 1.90 -19.51 13.69
N ALA A 139 2.09 -18.59 12.73
CA ALA A 139 2.20 -18.97 11.33
C ALA A 139 3.55 -19.64 11.04
N VAL A 140 3.56 -20.66 10.19
CA VAL A 140 4.80 -21.32 9.76
C VAL A 140 5.64 -20.34 8.95
N GLY A 141 6.79 -19.94 9.50
CA GLY A 141 7.74 -19.03 8.87
C GLY A 141 8.33 -19.56 7.56
N ASN A 142 8.81 -18.66 6.72
CA ASN A 142 9.56 -19.04 5.52
C ASN A 142 11.04 -19.26 5.87
N LYS A 143 11.54 -20.48 5.71
CA LYS A 143 12.95 -20.83 5.99
C LYS A 143 13.99 -20.01 5.22
N LYS A 144 13.60 -19.38 4.11
CA LYS A 144 14.46 -18.53 3.27
C LYS A 144 14.46 -17.05 3.71
N LEU A 145 13.48 -16.63 4.51
CA LEU A 145 13.44 -15.30 5.13
C LEU A 145 14.02 -15.43 6.54
N ARG A 146 15.35 -15.51 6.62
CA ARG A 146 16.08 -15.52 7.89
C ARG A 146 16.05 -14.14 8.53
N GLU A 147 16.38 -14.08 9.81
CA GLU A 147 16.42 -12.83 10.59
C GLU A 147 17.30 -11.76 9.93
N GLU A 148 18.52 -12.10 9.52
CA GLU A 148 19.44 -11.21 8.81
C GLU A 148 18.82 -10.62 7.52
N CYS A 149 18.05 -11.41 6.79
CA CYS A 149 17.35 -10.96 5.59
C CYS A 149 16.26 -9.95 5.94
N ILE A 150 15.49 -10.23 7.00
CA ILE A 150 14.44 -9.33 7.48
C ILE A 150 15.05 -8.02 7.97
N GLU A 151 16.11 -8.07 8.77
CA GLU A 151 16.81 -6.88 9.24
C GLU A 151 17.33 -6.03 8.09
N HIS A 152 17.89 -6.65 7.04
CA HIS A 152 18.28 -5.92 5.84
C HIS A 152 17.09 -5.22 5.18
N LEU A 153 15.95 -5.91 5.04
CA LEU A 153 14.75 -5.31 4.46
C LEU A 153 14.23 -4.14 5.30
N LEU A 154 14.21 -4.27 6.63
CA LEU A 154 13.81 -3.20 7.55
C LEU A 154 14.73 -1.97 7.40
N GLU A 155 16.04 -2.16 7.31
CA GLU A 155 16.99 -1.09 7.02
C GLU A 155 16.71 -0.40 5.68
N GLN A 156 16.32 -1.16 4.64
CA GLN A 156 15.90 -0.55 3.38
C GLN A 156 14.64 0.28 3.54
N VAL A 157 13.63 -0.19 4.29
CA VAL A 157 12.41 0.58 4.56
C VAL A 157 12.74 1.91 5.24
N LYS A 158 13.59 1.89 6.28
CA LYS A 158 13.97 3.09 7.05
C LYS A 158 14.66 4.15 6.19
N LYS A 159 15.40 3.75 5.16
CA LYS A 159 16.09 4.68 4.24
C LYS A 159 15.16 5.40 3.26
N LYS A 160 13.90 5.00 3.15
CA LYS A 160 12.94 5.57 2.19
C LYS A 160 12.21 6.76 2.82
N ASN A 161 11.97 7.79 2.01
CA ASN A 161 11.12 8.92 2.40
C ASN A 161 9.64 8.51 2.29
N LEU A 162 9.11 7.94 3.37
CA LEU A 162 7.75 7.42 3.44
C LEU A 162 6.78 8.47 4.00
N SER A 163 5.54 8.46 3.50
CA SER A 163 4.45 9.23 4.11
C SER A 163 4.24 8.81 5.57
N LEU A 164 3.68 9.71 6.38
CA LEU A 164 3.39 9.46 7.80
C LEU A 164 2.66 8.12 8.03
N MET A 165 1.64 7.85 7.21
CA MET A 165 0.86 6.61 7.31
C MET A 165 1.64 5.37 6.96
N ASN A 166 2.54 5.44 5.98
CA ASN A 166 3.41 4.33 5.64
C ASN A 166 4.47 4.10 6.72
N ARG A 167 5.01 5.17 7.32
CA ARG A 167 5.88 5.06 8.50
C ARG A 167 5.15 4.34 9.62
N ALA A 168 3.94 4.78 9.98
CA ALA A 168 3.11 4.15 11.00
C ALA A 168 2.79 2.68 10.69
N MET A 169 2.40 2.36 9.45
CA MET A 169 2.13 0.97 9.03
C MET A 169 3.36 0.07 9.06
N ALA A 170 4.57 0.63 8.93
CA ALA A 170 5.81 -0.12 8.97
C ALA A 170 6.27 -0.44 10.40
N ILE A 171 5.91 0.35 11.42
CA ILE A 171 6.34 0.16 12.82
C ILE A 171 6.13 -1.29 13.31
N PRO A 172 4.96 -1.94 13.11
CA PRO A 172 4.74 -3.32 13.54
C PRO A 172 5.69 -4.33 12.90
N CYS A 173 6.41 -4.01 11.83
CA CYS A 173 7.39 -4.92 11.24
C CYS A 173 8.68 -5.05 12.08
N TYR A 174 8.90 -4.15 13.05
CA TYR A 174 10.16 -4.05 13.80
C TYR A 174 10.11 -4.67 15.19
N PHE A 175 8.93 -5.07 15.72
CA PHE A 175 8.77 -5.42 17.14
C PHE A 175 9.72 -6.54 17.63
N GLY A 176 10.05 -7.51 16.78
CA GLY A 176 10.94 -8.63 17.13
C GLY A 176 12.43 -8.37 16.85
N HIS A 177 12.80 -7.17 16.40
CA HIS A 177 14.14 -6.89 15.85
C HIS A 177 14.82 -5.75 16.60
N GLU A 178 16.16 -5.80 16.67
CA GLU A 178 16.98 -4.74 17.29
C GLU A 178 17.24 -3.59 16.31
N LYS A 179 16.19 -3.21 15.58
CA LYS A 179 16.21 -2.17 14.55
C LYS A 179 15.24 -1.07 14.96
N GLU A 180 15.72 0.17 14.91
CA GLU A 180 14.90 1.34 15.17
C GLU A 180 13.83 1.48 14.08
N PRO A 181 12.53 1.54 14.43
CA PRO A 181 11.46 1.72 13.47
C PRO A 181 11.40 3.16 12.91
N PRO A 182 10.65 3.39 11.82
CA PRO A 182 10.42 4.73 11.31
C PRO A 182 9.72 5.62 12.34
N LEU A 183 10.20 6.85 12.45
CA LEU A 183 9.64 7.85 13.37
C LEU A 183 8.27 8.32 12.88
N VAL A 184 7.35 8.57 13.81
CA VAL A 184 6.06 9.25 13.60
C VAL A 184 5.94 10.50 14.49
N VAL A 185 7.08 11.12 14.81
CA VAL A 185 7.20 12.29 15.69
C VAL A 185 6.47 13.54 15.17
N ASP A 186 6.18 13.59 13.87
CA ASP A 186 5.46 14.66 13.19
C ASP A 186 3.94 14.38 13.06
N ALA A 187 3.44 13.34 13.74
CA ALA A 187 2.04 12.98 13.68
C ALA A 187 1.18 13.96 14.50
N VAL A 188 0.26 14.67 13.83
CA VAL A 188 -0.75 15.50 14.47
C VAL A 188 -1.97 14.63 14.78
N MET A 189 -2.31 14.48 16.06
CA MET A 189 -3.44 13.66 16.48
C MET A 189 -4.75 14.43 16.41
N GLU A 190 -5.72 13.81 15.74
CA GLU A 190 -7.12 14.25 15.65
C GLU A 190 -8.05 13.06 15.93
N GLU A 191 -9.32 13.29 16.29
CA GLU A 191 -10.30 12.22 16.48
C GLU A 191 -10.82 11.67 15.13
N ASN A 192 -9.93 11.01 14.38
CA ASN A 192 -10.20 10.42 13.08
C ASN A 192 -9.60 9.01 12.95
N LEU A 193 -9.94 8.30 11.86
CA LEU A 193 -9.48 6.93 11.61
C LEU A 193 -7.95 6.83 11.46
N MET A 194 -7.30 7.87 10.94
CA MET A 194 -5.85 7.85 10.70
C MET A 194 -5.08 7.84 12.01
N SER A 195 -5.48 8.70 12.96
CA SER A 195 -4.94 8.72 14.31
C SER A 195 -5.19 7.39 15.04
N VAL A 196 -6.36 6.78 14.88
CA VAL A 196 -6.64 5.42 15.42
C VAL A 196 -5.61 4.42 14.90
N VAL A 197 -5.35 4.41 13.59
CA VAL A 197 -4.40 3.48 12.98
C VAL A 197 -2.98 3.73 13.51
N ILE A 198 -2.55 4.99 13.64
CA ILE A 198 -1.23 5.34 14.19
C ILE A 198 -1.12 4.84 15.63
N LEU A 199 -2.11 5.14 16.48
CA LEU A 199 -2.14 4.72 17.88
C LEU A 199 -2.14 3.18 18.00
N GLU A 200 -2.92 2.48 17.18
CA GLU A 200 -2.94 1.01 17.16
C GLU A 200 -1.55 0.44 16.83
N ARG A 201 -0.85 1.00 15.83
CA ARG A 201 0.47 0.50 15.41
C ARG A 201 1.54 0.79 16.45
N VAL A 202 1.51 1.97 17.05
CA VAL A 202 2.42 2.36 18.14
C VAL A 202 2.18 1.49 19.38
N CYS A 203 0.94 1.32 19.81
CA CYS A 203 0.60 0.48 20.95
C CYS A 203 0.98 -0.99 20.72
N PHE A 204 0.76 -1.51 19.51
CA PHE A 204 1.19 -2.85 19.13
C PHE A 204 2.72 -2.99 19.31
N TYR A 205 3.49 -2.07 18.74
CA TYR A 205 4.95 -2.10 18.88
C TYR A 205 5.38 -1.96 20.33
N ALA A 206 4.86 -0.99 21.07
CA ALA A 206 5.19 -0.79 22.48
C ALA A 206 4.95 -2.04 23.34
N LYS A 207 3.90 -2.83 23.02
CA LYS A 207 3.58 -4.07 23.73
C LYS A 207 4.55 -5.21 23.44
N PHE A 208 5.07 -5.30 22.22
CA PHE A 208 5.83 -6.46 21.74
C PHE A 208 7.29 -6.15 21.40
N ALA A 209 7.74 -4.90 21.54
CA ALA A 209 9.09 -4.47 21.19
C ALA A 209 10.13 -5.24 21.99
N LYS A 210 11.12 -5.79 21.28
CA LYS A 210 12.33 -6.38 21.85
C LYS A 210 13.19 -5.34 22.55
N ASP A 211 13.23 -4.11 22.02
CA ASP A 211 13.96 -2.97 22.58
C ASP A 211 13.01 -1.82 22.94
N SER A 212 12.83 -1.61 24.24
CA SER A 212 11.92 -0.58 24.77
C SER A 212 12.44 0.86 24.59
N ARG A 213 13.73 1.03 24.27
CA ARG A 213 14.34 2.36 24.07
C ARG A 213 13.69 3.12 22.93
N PHE A 214 13.32 2.40 21.86
CA PHE A 214 12.73 3.01 20.67
C PHE A 214 11.29 3.50 20.87
N VAL A 215 10.56 2.96 21.84
CA VAL A 215 9.13 3.27 22.05
C VAL A 215 8.89 4.76 22.28
N LYS A 216 9.73 5.40 23.11
CA LYS A 216 9.62 6.84 23.36
C LYS A 216 10.21 7.69 22.23
N GLN A 217 11.14 7.16 21.45
CA GLN A 217 11.84 7.91 20.40
C GLN A 217 10.98 8.09 19.14
N ILE A 218 10.08 7.15 18.87
CA ILE A 218 9.32 7.12 17.62
C ILE A 218 8.03 7.94 17.66
N VAL A 219 7.57 8.36 18.84
CA VAL A 219 6.29 9.06 19.03
C VAL A 219 6.49 10.56 19.29
N PRO A 220 5.50 11.41 19.00
CA PRO A 220 5.53 12.81 19.40
C PRO A 220 5.62 12.98 20.92
N ASP A 221 6.41 13.95 21.38
CA ASP A 221 6.50 14.36 22.78
C ASP A 221 5.67 15.63 23.02
N ASP A 222 4.37 15.53 22.76
CA ASP A 222 3.43 16.65 22.94
C ASP A 222 2.16 16.22 23.69
N HIS A 223 1.51 17.19 24.32
CA HIS A 223 0.32 16.97 25.14
C HIS A 223 -0.86 16.36 24.34
N MET A 224 -1.03 16.74 23.08
CA MET A 224 -2.13 16.26 22.24
C MET A 224 -1.99 14.77 21.94
N PHE A 225 -0.76 14.31 21.67
CA PHE A 225 -0.49 12.89 21.49
C PHE A 225 -0.78 12.10 22.76
N ILE A 226 -0.29 12.57 23.92
CA ILE A 226 -0.49 11.90 25.22
C ILE A 226 -1.98 11.81 25.57
N GLU A 227 -2.74 12.88 25.35
CA GLU A 227 -4.19 12.90 25.58
C GLU A 227 -4.91 11.92 24.65
N SER A 228 -4.55 11.91 23.37
CA SER A 228 -5.13 11.00 22.36
C SER A 228 -4.85 9.53 22.71
N LEU A 229 -3.62 9.21 23.11
CA LEU A 229 -3.23 7.89 23.58
C LEU A 229 -4.02 7.48 24.83
N ARG A 230 -4.19 8.39 25.81
CA ARG A 230 -5.01 8.16 27.01
C ARG A 230 -6.46 7.87 26.64
N LYS A 231 -7.06 8.66 25.74
CA LYS A 231 -8.42 8.43 25.23
C LYS A 231 -8.52 7.07 24.53
N TYR A 232 -7.52 6.70 23.73
CA TYR A 232 -7.52 5.43 22.98
C TYR A 232 -7.45 4.22 23.90
N ILE A 233 -6.53 4.22 24.87
CA ILE A 233 -6.39 3.15 25.87
C ILE A 233 -7.68 2.99 26.69
N ASN A 234 -8.34 4.10 27.03
CA ASN A 234 -9.60 4.09 27.77
C ASN A 234 -10.85 3.82 26.90
N ARG A 235 -10.69 3.49 25.60
CA ARG A 235 -11.78 3.25 24.64
C ARG A 235 -12.76 4.43 24.52
N GLN A 236 -12.22 5.64 24.67
CA GLN A 236 -12.93 6.91 24.55
C GLN A 236 -12.57 7.64 23.25
N PHE A 237 -11.55 7.18 22.53
CA PHE A 237 -11.16 7.70 21.24
C PHE A 237 -12.11 7.18 20.16
N MET A 238 -12.79 8.09 19.46
CA MET A 238 -13.85 7.85 18.49
C MET A 238 -15.14 7.23 19.09
N ARG A 239 -16.17 8.06 19.29
CA ARG A 239 -17.55 7.61 19.58
C ARG A 239 -18.58 7.94 18.49
N ASP A 240 -18.22 8.65 17.42
CA ASP A 240 -19.23 9.19 16.49
C ASP A 240 -19.28 8.52 15.11
N ASN A 241 -20.45 7.91 14.88
CA ASN A 241 -21.21 7.78 13.63
C ASN A 241 -20.44 7.89 12.31
N VAL A 242 -19.92 6.77 11.84
CA VAL A 242 -19.62 6.57 10.41
C VAL A 242 -20.90 6.87 9.61
N LYS A 243 -20.95 8.02 8.93
CA LYS A 243 -22.01 8.32 7.96
C LYS A 243 -22.03 7.18 6.93
N ARG A 244 -23.14 6.46 6.83
CA ARG A 244 -23.32 5.38 5.85
C ARG A 244 -23.49 6.00 4.47
N GLY A 245 -22.47 5.89 3.63
CA GLY A 245 -22.49 6.27 2.23
C GLY A 245 -21.13 6.79 1.82
N CYS A 246 -20.55 6.20 0.78
CA CYS A 246 -19.28 6.67 0.21
C CYS A 246 -19.59 7.18 -1.19
N ALA A 247 -19.51 8.49 -1.40
CA ALA A 247 -19.77 9.10 -2.69
C ALA A 247 -18.71 8.66 -3.71
N VAL A 248 -19.06 8.54 -4.99
CA VAL A 248 -18.10 8.14 -6.03
C VAL A 248 -16.94 9.13 -6.14
N SER A 249 -17.17 10.41 -5.85
CA SER A 249 -16.13 11.44 -5.76
C SER A 249 -15.08 11.15 -4.69
N GLU A 250 -15.48 10.57 -3.56
CA GLU A 250 -14.56 10.12 -2.49
C GLU A 250 -13.74 8.89 -2.87
N CYS A 251 -14.04 8.29 -4.04
CA CYS A 251 -13.38 7.09 -4.56
C CYS A 251 -12.33 7.41 -5.63
N VAL A 252 -12.04 8.69 -5.84
CA VAL A 252 -11.04 9.15 -6.78
C VAL A 252 -9.90 9.76 -5.97
N VAL A 253 -8.67 9.37 -6.27
CA VAL A 253 -7.50 10.08 -5.72
C VAL A 253 -7.33 11.33 -6.57
N GLU A 254 -7.31 12.50 -5.96
CA GLU A 254 -7.02 13.75 -6.66
C GLU A 254 -5.66 13.62 -7.37
N ASP A 255 -5.69 13.61 -8.71
CA ASP A 255 -4.47 13.54 -9.51
C ASP A 255 -3.86 14.93 -9.64
N THR A 256 -2.91 15.24 -8.74
CA THR A 256 -2.15 16.48 -8.82
C THR A 256 -1.13 16.49 -9.97
N GLY A 257 -0.95 15.37 -10.67
CA GLY A 257 -0.04 15.23 -11.81
C GLY A 257 -0.40 16.17 -12.97
N VAL A 258 -1.67 16.57 -13.08
CA VAL A 258 -2.09 17.61 -14.04
C VAL A 258 -1.42 18.94 -13.74
N PHE A 259 -1.24 19.32 -12.46
CA PHE A 259 -0.55 20.56 -12.10
C PHE A 259 0.93 20.51 -12.41
N ASP A 260 1.58 19.36 -12.24
CA ASP A 260 2.97 19.17 -12.64
C ASP A 260 3.13 19.19 -14.17
N ALA A 261 2.17 18.64 -14.92
CA ALA A 261 2.14 18.73 -16.37
C ALA A 261 1.95 20.18 -16.84
N ILE A 262 1.03 20.92 -16.22
CA ILE A 262 0.81 22.35 -16.47
C ILE A 262 2.08 23.14 -16.14
N ARG A 263 2.74 22.87 -15.02
CA ARG A 263 3.99 23.52 -14.61
C ARG A 263 5.12 23.27 -15.63
N ARG A 264 5.29 22.02 -16.08
CA ARG A 264 6.27 21.67 -17.13
C ARG A 264 5.96 22.34 -18.46
N ALA A 265 4.69 22.34 -18.87
CA ALA A 265 4.25 22.98 -20.11
C ALA A 265 4.41 24.50 -20.05
N TYR A 266 4.09 25.12 -18.91
CA TYR A 266 4.35 26.53 -18.65
C TYR A 266 5.84 26.84 -18.78
N GLY A 267 6.72 26.03 -18.19
CA GLY A 267 8.18 26.18 -18.32
C GLY A 267 8.67 26.21 -19.77
N LYS A 268 8.07 25.40 -20.64
CA LYS A 268 8.39 25.29 -22.08
C LYS A 268 7.64 26.27 -22.99
N ALA A 269 6.63 26.96 -22.50
CA ALA A 269 5.82 27.86 -23.32
C ALA A 269 6.61 29.11 -23.76
N GLY A 270 6.58 29.42 -25.06
CA GLY A 270 7.23 30.62 -25.62
C GLY A 270 6.53 31.94 -25.24
N ASN A 271 5.22 31.90 -24.97
CA ASN A 271 4.48 33.05 -24.44
C ASN A 271 3.73 32.63 -23.17
N LYS A 272 4.28 33.02 -22.02
CA LYS A 272 3.78 32.65 -20.69
C LYS A 272 2.37 33.18 -20.43
N GLN A 273 2.11 34.42 -20.85
CA GLN A 273 0.85 35.10 -20.59
C GLN A 273 -0.30 34.47 -21.38
N ARG A 274 -0.06 34.15 -22.66
CA ARG A 274 -1.03 33.41 -23.48
C ARG A 274 -1.29 32.00 -22.94
N PHE A 275 -0.27 31.33 -22.42
CA PHE A 275 -0.44 30.02 -21.78
C PHE A 275 -1.34 30.13 -20.54
N LEU A 276 -1.08 31.09 -19.65
CA LEU A 276 -1.90 31.33 -18.46
C LEU A 276 -3.34 31.65 -18.83
N SER A 277 -3.59 32.53 -19.82
CA SER A 277 -4.94 32.85 -20.28
C SER A 277 -5.71 31.59 -20.73
N LYS A 278 -5.06 30.67 -21.44
CA LYS A 278 -5.69 29.40 -21.86
C LYS A 278 -6.00 28.47 -20.70
N VAL A 279 -5.11 28.40 -19.69
CA VAL A 279 -5.35 27.58 -18.50
C VAL A 279 -6.51 28.16 -17.70
N VAL A 280 -6.54 29.48 -17.50
CA VAL A 280 -7.63 30.16 -16.81
C VAL A 280 -8.96 29.92 -17.53
N GLU A 281 -9.01 30.12 -18.85
CA GLU A 281 -10.20 29.89 -19.69
C GLU A 281 -10.69 28.44 -19.58
N PHE A 282 -9.78 27.47 -19.60
CA PHE A 282 -10.12 26.07 -19.38
C PHE A 282 -10.74 25.83 -17.99
N VAL A 283 -10.14 26.35 -16.92
CA VAL A 283 -10.64 26.20 -15.55
C VAL A 283 -11.99 26.89 -15.38
N THR A 284 -12.17 28.10 -15.91
CA THR A 284 -13.46 28.81 -15.85
C THR A 284 -14.53 28.13 -16.70
N GLY A 285 -14.16 27.47 -17.81
CA GLY A 285 -15.07 26.65 -18.60
C GLY A 285 -15.62 25.46 -17.80
N LEU A 286 -14.80 24.84 -16.96
CA LEU A 286 -15.21 23.71 -16.11
C LEU A 286 -16.21 24.11 -15.02
N ASP A 287 -16.09 25.32 -14.47
CA ASP A 287 -17.02 25.84 -13.46
C ASP A 287 -18.40 26.19 -14.03
N ASN A 288 -18.50 26.42 -15.34
CA ASN A 288 -19.76 26.75 -16.02
C ASN A 288 -20.53 25.50 -16.53
N GLU A 289 -19.99 24.30 -16.35
CA GLU A 289 -20.64 23.02 -16.73
C GLU A 289 -21.22 22.25 -15.51
N GLN A 290 -21.25 22.85 -14.31
CA GLN A 290 -22.01 22.37 -13.14
C GLN A 290 -23.37 23.05 -13.01
#